data_AF-A0A1C6HDY5-F1
#
_entry.id   AF-A0A1C6HDY5-F1
#
_cell.length_a   1.000
_cell.length_b   1.000
_cell.length_c   1.000
_cell.angle_alpha   90.00
_cell.angle_beta   90.00
_cell.angle_gamma   90.00
#
_symmetry.space_group_name_H-M   'P 1'
#
loop_
_entity.id
_entity.type
_entity.pdbx_description
1 polymer ?
#
loop_
_entity_poly.entity_id
_entity_poly.type
_entity_poly.pdbx_seq_one_letter_code
_entity_poly.pdbx_strand_id
1 'polypeptide(L)'
;MELSQAHLRYLLAIGELSQGKAAVSSTQVARVLQVSRPSVTRMLAVLAEKDLVTKERYGKITLTETGAALAHQLQAGLRDLERRLPALGLDLDREETAAVAGALASVLPEHCLRKLCTTESGGTMGCATP
;
A
#
# COMPACT_ATOMS: atom_id res chain seq x y z
N MET A 1 -3.62 -18.00 0.45
CA MET A 1 -2.87 -17.22 1.46
C MET A 1 -3.63 -15.93 1.69
N GLU A 2 -4.38 -15.84 2.79
CA GLU A 2 -5.25 -14.68 3.09
C GLU A 2 -4.40 -13.57 3.71
N LEU A 3 -4.23 -12.46 3.00
CA LEU A 3 -3.62 -11.26 3.56
C LEU A 3 -4.76 -10.44 4.18
N SER A 4 -4.94 -10.56 5.50
CA SER A 4 -5.87 -9.67 6.21
C SER A 4 -5.56 -8.19 5.91
N GLN A 5 -6.60 -7.35 5.89
CA GLN A 5 -6.54 -5.91 5.68
C GLN A 5 -5.43 -5.22 6.50
N ALA A 6 -5.18 -5.69 7.72
CA ALA A 6 -4.11 -5.18 8.55
C ALA A 6 -2.73 -5.37 7.90
N HIS A 7 -2.45 -6.53 7.31
CA HIS A 7 -1.17 -6.79 6.63
C HIS A 7 -0.95 -5.80 5.47
N LEU A 8 -1.98 -5.58 4.65
CA LEU A 8 -1.91 -4.67 3.51
C LEU A 8 -1.67 -3.23 3.97
N ARG A 9 -2.38 -2.77 5.00
CA ARG A 9 -2.22 -1.42 5.56
C ARG A 9 -0.82 -1.20 6.11
N TYR A 10 -0.24 -2.20 6.77
CA TYR A 10 1.14 -2.16 7.23
C TYR A 10 2.14 -2.11 6.08
N LEU A 11 1.93 -2.94 5.05
CA LEU A 11 2.82 -3.03 3.91
C LEU A 11 2.82 -1.73 3.08
N LEU A 12 1.66 -1.09 2.95
CA LEU A 12 1.50 0.21 2.30
C LEU A 12 2.23 1.31 3.08
N ALA A 13 2.04 1.37 4.41
CA ALA A 13 2.73 2.33 5.27
C ALA A 13 4.26 2.15 5.26
N ILE A 14 4.75 0.90 5.26
CA ILE A 14 6.19 0.62 5.16
C ILE A 14 6.71 1.03 3.78
N GLY A 15 5.95 0.79 2.70
CA GLY A 15 6.29 1.22 1.34
C GLY A 15 6.40 2.72 1.21
N GLU A 16 5.45 3.50 1.75
CA GLU A 16 5.53 4.96 1.77
C GLU A 16 6.76 5.45 2.55
N LEU A 17 7.01 4.89 3.73
CA LEU A 17 8.16 5.25 4.55
C LEU A 17 9.50 4.87 3.89
N SER A 18 9.54 3.79 3.11
CA SER A 18 10.78 3.36 2.42
C SER A 18 11.10 4.17 1.16
N GLN A 19 10.12 4.83 0.53
CA GLN A 19 10.37 5.68 -0.65
C GLN A 19 11.30 6.86 -0.35
N GLY A 20 11.38 7.30 0.91
CA GLY A 20 12.31 8.34 1.36
C GLY A 20 13.78 7.90 1.49
N LYS A 21 14.14 6.67 1.09
CA LYS A 21 15.48 6.05 1.28
C LYS A 21 15.96 5.97 2.73
N ALA A 22 15.11 6.29 3.70
CA ALA A 22 15.39 6.16 5.12
C ALA A 22 15.02 4.75 5.59
N ALA A 23 15.88 4.15 6.41
CA ALA A 23 15.56 2.88 7.03
C ALA A 23 14.30 3.03 7.91
N VAL A 24 13.28 2.23 7.63
CA VAL A 24 11.99 2.34 8.31
C VAL A 24 12.13 1.79 9.73
N SER A 25 11.77 2.58 10.73
CA SER A 25 11.76 2.12 12.12
C SER A 25 10.37 1.65 12.55
N SER A 26 10.32 0.69 13.47
CA SER A 26 9.05 0.25 14.08
C SER A 26 8.30 1.39 14.79
N THR A 27 9.04 2.39 15.27
CA THR A 27 8.49 3.62 15.83
C THR A 27 7.76 4.48 14.81
N GLN A 28 8.31 4.63 13.60
CA GLN A 28 7.65 5.37 12.53
C GLN A 28 6.38 4.65 12.08
N VAL A 29 6.44 3.33 11.89
CA VAL A 29 5.27 2.53 11.52
C VAL A 29 4.17 2.61 12.59
N ALA A 30 4.52 2.51 13.87
CA ALA A 30 3.57 2.65 14.98
C ALA A 30 2.88 4.02 14.99
N ARG A 31 3.64 5.09 14.69
CA ARG A 31 3.12 6.46 14.64
C ARG A 31 2.18 6.67 13.45
N VAL A 32 2.58 6.22 12.25
CA VAL A 32 1.77 6.36 11.02
C VAL A 32 0.46 5.60 11.14
N LEU A 33 0.51 4.38 11.66
CA LEU A 33 -0.68 3.53 11.80
C LEU A 33 -1.48 3.82 13.09
N GLN A 34 -0.97 4.67 13.97
CA GLN A 34 -1.55 4.97 15.29
C GLN A 34 -1.84 3.70 16.13
N VAL A 35 -0.91 2.76 16.12
CA VAL A 35 -1.03 1.46 16.80
C VAL A 35 0.09 1.26 17.81
N SER A 36 -0.12 0.34 18.76
CA SER A 36 0.87 0.05 19.79
C SER A 36 2.14 -0.61 19.21
N ARG A 37 3.31 -0.31 19.78
CA ARG A 37 4.59 -0.96 19.41
C ARG A 37 4.56 -2.51 19.47
N PRO A 38 3.90 -3.14 20.47
CA PRO A 38 3.72 -4.59 20.50
C PRO A 38 2.95 -5.12 19.28
N SER A 39 1.86 -4.43 18.88
CA SER A 39 1.08 -4.79 17.68
C SER A 39 1.92 -4.73 16.42
N VAL A 40 2.73 -3.67 16.27
CA VAL A 40 3.64 -3.53 15.12
C VAL A 40 4.65 -4.67 15.07
N THR A 41 5.22 -5.02 16.22
CA THR A 41 6.25 -6.08 16.29
C THR A 41 5.68 -7.43 15.89
N ARG A 42 4.47 -7.75 16.37
CA ARG A 42 3.76 -8.98 16.01
C ARG A 42 3.41 -9.02 14.51
N MET A 43 2.94 -7.89 13.96
CA MET A 43 2.61 -7.79 12.54
C MET A 43 3.84 -7.89 11.63
N LEU A 44 4.94 -7.25 12.01
CA LEU A 44 6.21 -7.34 11.28
C LEU A 44 6.75 -8.77 11.26
N ALA A 45 6.58 -9.54 12.35
CA ALA A 45 6.95 -10.96 12.36
C ALA A 45 6.14 -11.76 11.34
N VAL A 46 4.82 -11.54 11.28
CA VAL A 46 3.94 -12.21 10.30
C VAL A 46 4.30 -11.81 8.87
N LEU A 47 4.58 -10.53 8.61
CA LEU A 47 5.03 -10.09 7.29
C LEU A 47 6.40 -10.67 6.90
N ALA A 48 7.29 -10.88 7.88
CA ALA A 48 8.60 -11.51 7.66
C ALA A 48 8.49 -13.01 7.40
N GLU A 49 7.60 -13.72 8.09
CA GLU A 49 7.26 -15.13 7.80
C GLU A 49 6.68 -15.32 6.39
N LYS A 50 6.16 -14.25 5.79
CA LYS A 50 5.61 -14.24 4.43
C LYS A 50 6.59 -13.72 3.38
N ASP A 51 7.86 -13.52 3.74
CA ASP A 51 8.89 -12.95 2.87
C ASP A 51 8.50 -11.59 2.26
N LEU A 52 7.71 -10.77 2.98
CA LEU A 52 7.31 -9.43 2.54
C LEU A 52 8.19 -8.32 3.15
N VAL A 53 8.71 -8.55 4.34
CA VAL A 53 9.62 -7.61 5.02
C VAL A 53 10.81 -8.36 5.60
N THR A 54 11.97 -7.73 5.57
CA THR A 54 13.16 -8.17 6.28
C THR A 54 13.43 -7.22 7.43
N LYS A 55 13.90 -7.79 8.55
CA LYS A 55 14.28 -7.04 9.73
C LYS A 55 15.79 -7.18 9.91
N GLU A 56 16.53 -6.09 9.72
CA GLU A 56 17.97 -6.11 10.00
C GLU A 56 18.25 -6.12 11.51
N ARG A 57 19.46 -6.59 11.87
CA ARG A 57 19.95 -6.75 13.25
C ARG A 57 19.85 -5.48 14.12
N TYR A 58 19.64 -4.31 13.53
CA TYR A 58 19.52 -3.03 14.25
C TYR A 58 18.10 -2.45 14.29
N GLY A 59 17.06 -3.26 13.98
CA GLY A 59 15.66 -2.82 14.05
C GLY A 59 15.21 -1.96 12.87
N LYS A 60 16.05 -1.88 11.82
CA LYS A 60 15.69 -1.32 10.53
C LYS A 60 14.85 -2.34 9.76
N ILE A 61 13.68 -1.89 9.30
CA ILE A 61 12.74 -2.69 8.52
C ILE A 61 12.95 -2.30 7.06
N THR A 62 13.17 -3.30 6.22
CA THR A 62 13.28 -3.14 4.76
C THR A 62 12.26 -4.04 4.09
N LEU A 63 11.70 -3.58 2.97
CA LEU A 63 10.86 -4.42 2.14
C LEU A 63 11.75 -5.41 1.37
N THR A 64 11.30 -6.65 1.26
CA THR A 64 11.87 -7.61 0.31
C THR A 64 11.45 -7.22 -1.11
N GLU A 65 12.01 -7.86 -2.13
CA GLU A 65 11.60 -7.64 -3.52
C GLU A 65 10.10 -7.90 -3.72
N THR A 66 9.59 -9.01 -3.16
CA THR A 66 8.17 -9.36 -3.18
C THR A 66 7.31 -8.33 -2.44
N GLY A 67 7.74 -7.90 -1.25
CA GLY A 67 7.03 -6.87 -0.49
C GLY A 67 7.03 -5.51 -1.18
N ALA A 68 8.13 -5.14 -1.81
CA ALA A 68 8.25 -3.91 -2.58
C ALA A 68 7.34 -3.94 -3.80
N ALA A 69 7.31 -5.05 -4.55
CA ALA A 69 6.39 -5.23 -5.67
C ALA A 69 4.92 -5.10 -5.23
N LEU A 70 4.55 -5.74 -4.12
CA LEU A 70 3.19 -5.67 -3.58
C LEU A 70 2.83 -4.25 -3.11
N ALA A 71 3.77 -3.56 -2.44
CA ALA A 71 3.59 -2.18 -1.99
C ALA A 71 3.41 -1.23 -3.19
N HIS A 72 4.21 -1.43 -4.24
CA HIS A 72 4.09 -0.67 -5.48
C HIS A 72 2.75 -0.91 -6.18
N GLN A 73 2.28 -2.16 -6.25
CA GLN A 73 0.96 -2.47 -6.80
C GLN A 73 -0.17 -1.79 -6.02
N LEU A 74 -0.11 -1.82 -4.68
CA LEU A 74 -1.09 -1.15 -3.83
C LEU A 74 -1.09 0.37 -4.04
N GLN A 75 0.09 0.97 -4.16
CA GLN A 75 0.23 2.40 -4.43
C GLN A 75 -0.25 2.78 -5.84
N ALA A 76 -0.01 1.93 -6.84
CA ALA A 76 -0.55 2.13 -8.18
C ALA A 76 -2.08 2.11 -8.17
N GLY A 77 -2.68 1.12 -7.50
CA GLY A 77 -4.14 1.05 -7.33
C GLY A 77 -4.72 2.25 -6.58
N LEU A 78 -4.00 2.79 -5.60
CA LEU A 78 -4.37 4.04 -4.93
C LEU A 78 -4.33 5.25 -5.86
N ARG A 79 -3.28 5.39 -6.67
CA ARG A 79 -3.18 6.47 -7.66
C ARG A 79 -4.28 6.36 -8.73
N ASP A 80 -4.66 5.16 -9.11
CA ASP A 80 -5.83 4.94 -9.96
C ASP A 80 -7.12 5.39 -9.29
N LEU A 81 -7.27 5.10 -8.01
CA LEU A 81 -8.43 5.56 -7.24
C LEU A 81 -8.46 7.10 -7.14
N GLU A 82 -7.32 7.74 -6.87
CA GLU A 82 -7.16 9.19 -6.89
C GLU A 82 -7.52 9.79 -8.26
N ARG A 83 -7.13 9.14 -9.36
CA ARG A 83 -7.51 9.59 -10.71
C ARG A 83 -9.02 9.45 -11.00
N ARG A 84 -9.66 8.44 -10.41
CA ARG A 84 -11.08 8.13 -10.63
C ARG A 84 -12.01 8.88 -9.69
N LEU A 85 -11.53 9.31 -8.53
CA LEU A 85 -12.29 10.04 -7.51
C LEU A 85 -12.92 11.34 -8.06
N PRO A 86 -12.19 12.21 -8.78
CA PRO A 86 -12.79 13.40 -9.40
C PRO A 86 -13.89 13.09 -10.42
N ALA A 87 -13.78 11.94 -11.11
CA ALA A 87 -14.80 11.50 -12.06
C ALA A 87 -16.13 11.08 -11.39
N LEU A 88 -16.15 10.94 -10.06
CA LEU A 88 -17.37 10.70 -9.29
C LEU A 88 -18.18 11.98 -9.04
N GLY A 89 -17.67 13.15 -9.47
CA GLY A 89 -18.35 14.44 -9.28
C GLY A 89 -18.31 14.93 -7.82
N LEU A 90 -17.35 14.45 -7.04
CA LEU A 90 -17.03 15.01 -5.73
C LEU A 90 -16.08 16.18 -5.97
N ASP A 91 -16.48 17.40 -5.61
CA ASP A 91 -15.62 18.59 -5.63
C ASP A 91 -14.55 18.45 -4.52
N LEU A 92 -13.54 17.63 -4.79
CA LEU A 92 -12.42 17.36 -3.90
C LEU A 92 -11.16 18.01 -4.45
N ASP A 93 -10.48 18.79 -3.62
CA ASP A 93 -9.15 19.28 -3.94
C ASP A 93 -8.11 18.14 -3.94
N ARG A 94 -6.89 18.42 -4.41
CA ARG A 94 -5.83 17.41 -4.52
C ARG A 94 -5.47 16.78 -3.17
N GLU A 95 -5.46 17.57 -2.11
CA GLU A 95 -5.19 17.08 -0.75
C GLU A 95 -6.34 16.20 -0.23
N GLU A 96 -7.59 16.62 -0.48
CA GLU A 96 -8.78 15.87 -0.07
C GLU A 96 -8.91 14.55 -0.84
N THR A 97 -8.60 14.56 -2.14
CA THR A 97 -8.57 13.36 -2.98
C THR A 97 -7.57 12.34 -2.44
N ALA A 98 -6.36 12.78 -2.08
CA ALA A 98 -5.34 11.91 -1.49
C ALA A 98 -5.77 11.38 -0.11
N ALA A 99 -6.38 12.23 0.73
CA ALA A 99 -6.90 11.83 2.03
C ALA A 99 -8.04 10.79 1.90
N VAL A 100 -8.97 10.99 0.97
CA VAL A 100 -10.07 10.07 0.68
C VAL A 100 -9.55 8.76 0.10
N ALA A 101 -8.60 8.80 -0.83
CA ALA A 101 -7.99 7.59 -1.38
C ALA A 101 -7.27 6.78 -0.29
N GLY A 102 -6.48 7.44 0.56
CA GLY A 102 -5.81 6.81 1.70
C GLY A 102 -6.80 6.22 2.73
N ALA A 103 -7.87 6.95 3.04
CA ALA A 103 -8.94 6.46 3.91
C ALA A 103 -9.64 5.23 3.31
N LEU A 104 -9.97 5.28 2.02
CA LEU A 104 -10.55 4.17 1.28
C LEU A 104 -9.61 2.96 1.29
N ALA A 105 -8.32 3.10 1.02
CA ALA A 105 -7.38 1.99 1.12
C ALA A 105 -7.34 1.34 2.52
N SER A 106 -7.54 2.14 3.56
CA SER A 106 -7.53 1.65 4.94
C SER A 106 -8.81 0.90 5.34
N VAL A 107 -9.92 1.11 4.62
CA VAL A 107 -11.26 0.55 4.89
C VAL A 107 -11.66 -0.49 3.83
N LEU A 108 -11.09 -0.43 2.64
CA LEU A 108 -11.42 -1.32 1.53
C LEU A 108 -11.02 -2.78 1.84
N PRO A 109 -11.88 -3.75 1.50
CA PRO A 109 -11.54 -5.16 1.58
C PRO A 109 -10.36 -5.54 0.68
N GLU A 110 -9.63 -6.60 1.06
CA GLU A 110 -8.54 -7.21 0.27
C GLU A 110 -8.91 -7.40 -1.21
N HIS A 111 -10.11 -7.93 -1.48
CA HIS A 111 -10.54 -8.22 -2.83
C HIS A 111 -10.78 -6.96 -3.67
N CYS A 112 -11.17 -5.85 -3.05
CA CYS A 112 -11.31 -4.55 -3.73
C CYS A 112 -9.94 -3.95 -4.03
N LEU A 113 -9.03 -3.99 -3.06
CA LEU A 113 -7.64 -3.56 -3.27
C LEU A 113 -6.97 -4.36 -4.38
N ARG A 114 -7.14 -5.69 -4.39
CA ARG A 114 -6.66 -6.55 -5.48
C ARG A 114 -7.25 -6.15 -6.83
N LYS A 115 -8.57 -5.90 -6.90
CA LYS A 115 -9.21 -5.43 -8.14
C LYS A 115 -8.61 -4.10 -8.64
N LEU A 116 -8.38 -3.15 -7.74
CA LEU A 116 -7.72 -1.88 -8.05
C LEU A 116 -6.26 -2.07 -8.50
N CYS A 117 -5.57 -3.09 -7.98
CA CYS A 117 -4.20 -3.42 -8.41
C CYS A 117 -4.17 -4.14 -9.77
N THR A 118 -5.23 -4.87 -10.14
CA THR A 118 -5.31 -5.60 -11.42
C THR A 118 -5.81 -4.73 -12.59
N THR A 119 -6.30 -3.51 -12.33
CA THR A 119 -6.82 -2.64 -13.40
C THR A 119 -5.76 -2.03 -14.30
N GLU A 120 -4.45 -2.21 -14.01
CA GLU A 120 -3.36 -1.92 -14.96
C GLU A 120 -3.14 -3.07 -15.97
N SER A 121 -4.22 -3.60 -16.55
CA SER A 121 -4.15 -4.41 -17.77
C SER A 121 -5.38 -4.13 -18.62
N GLY A 122 -5.40 -2.96 -19.26
CA GLY A 122 -6.50 -2.53 -20.11
C GLY A 122 -6.28 -1.20 -20.83
N GLY A 123 -5.54 -1.24 -21.93
CA GLY A 123 -5.44 -0.17 -22.95
C GLY A 123 -4.00 0.28 -23.14
N THR A 124 -3.30 -0.04 -24.24
CA THR A 124 -3.60 0.24 -25.66
C THR A 124 -3.15 -0.95 -26.54
N MET A 125 -3.75 -1.33 -27.67
CA MET A 125 -4.07 -0.49 -28.83
C MET A 125 -4.90 -1.33 -29.83
N GLY A 126 -6.09 -0.86 -30.18
CA GLY A 126 -6.69 -1.19 -31.46
C GLY A 126 -6.22 -0.15 -32.48
N CYS A 127 -5.72 -0.61 -33.63
CA CYS A 127 -5.66 0.15 -34.88
C CYS A 127 -5.61 -0.92 -35.99
N ALA A 128 -6.76 -1.29 -36.52
CA ALA A 128 -7.33 -0.77 -37.77
C ALA A 128 -6.52 -1.19 -39.01
N THR A 129 -7.25 -1.89 -39.87
CA THR A 129 -6.99 -2.38 -41.23
C THR A 129 -6.33 -1.35 -42.16
N PRO A 130 -5.74 -1.78 -43.28
CA PRO A 130 -6.53 -1.92 -44.51
C PRO A 130 -6.64 -3.35 -45.05
#